data_AF-A0A3M2LWA4-F1
#
_entry.id   AF-A0A3M2LWA4-F1
#
_cell.length_a   1.000
_cell.length_b   1.000
_cell.length_c   1.000
_cell.angle_alpha   90.00
_cell.angle_beta   90.00
_cell.angle_gamma   90.00
#
_symmetry.space_group_name_H-M   'P 1'
#
loop_
_entity.id
_entity.type
_entity.pdbx_description
1 polymer ?
#
loop_
_entity_poly.entity_id
_entity_poly.type
_entity_poly.pdbx_seq_one_letter_code
_entity_poly.pdbx_strand_id
1 'polypeptide(L)'
;MSGPYETENDAYTEVRDIYASHGKRGVMQARTHDLLLTACAQHDVELGDYDRAVLRWLAKHPPETAQVIAGLIDRAAKGARANAGDADHSGAVRIDR
;
A
#
# COMPACT_ATOMS: atom_id res chain seq x y z
N MET A 1 -16.75 5.25 5.31
CA MET A 1 -15.56 4.46 4.91
C MET A 1 -14.42 4.87 5.82
N SER A 2 -13.91 3.95 6.63
CA SER A 2 -12.83 4.22 7.58
C SER A 2 -11.46 4.11 6.87
N GLY A 3 -10.42 4.71 7.46
CA GLY A 3 -9.05 4.67 6.95
C GLY A 3 -8.50 3.24 6.90
N PRO A 4 -7.30 3.00 6.32
CA PRO A 4 -6.64 1.70 6.49
C PRO A 4 -6.31 1.41 7.97
N TYR A 5 -6.15 2.46 8.77
CA TYR A 5 -5.90 2.43 10.21
C TYR A 5 -6.67 3.58 10.86
N GLU A 6 -7.24 3.35 12.04
CA GLU A 6 -7.95 4.39 12.80
C GLU A 6 -7.02 5.06 13.82
N THR A 7 -5.99 4.36 14.28
CA THR A 7 -4.97 4.88 15.20
C THR A 7 -3.56 4.54 14.73
N GLU A 8 -2.57 5.31 15.22
CA GLU A 8 -1.15 4.99 15.02
C GLU A 8 -0.78 3.61 15.59
N ASN A 9 -1.40 3.19 16.69
CA ASN A 9 -1.15 1.88 17.29
C ASN A 9 -1.62 0.73 16.39
N ASP A 10 -2.66 0.93 15.58
CA ASP A 10 -3.08 -0.07 14.59
C ASP A 10 -1.99 -0.24 13.52
N ALA A 11 -1.43 0.86 13.02
CA ALA A 11 -0.33 0.84 12.05
C ALA A 11 0.95 0.26 12.66
N TYR A 12 1.28 0.59 13.91
CA TYR A 12 2.42 0.04 14.65
C TYR A 12 2.36 -1.48 14.75
N THR A 13 1.16 -2.03 14.99
CA THR A 13 0.98 -3.48 15.15
C THR A 13 1.44 -4.25 13.92
N GLU A 14 1.20 -3.71 12.72
CA GLU A 14 1.58 -4.33 11.44
C GLU A 14 3.09 -4.29 11.16
N VAL A 15 3.80 -3.27 11.65
CA VAL A 15 5.23 -3.05 11.40
C VAL A 15 6.14 -3.47 12.56
N ARG A 16 5.58 -4.15 13.57
CA ARG A 16 6.31 -4.55 14.77
C ARG A 16 7.50 -5.46 14.46
N ASP A 17 7.46 -6.25 13.39
CA ASP A 17 8.57 -7.09 12.93
C ASP A 17 9.74 -6.26 12.35
N ILE A 18 9.44 -5.15 11.69
CA ILE A 18 10.44 -4.19 11.19
C ILE A 18 11.25 -3.66 12.37
N TYR A 19 10.57 -3.33 13.47
CA TYR A 19 11.26 -2.97 14.72
C TYR A 19 12.01 -4.15 15.32
N ALA A 20 11.43 -5.35 15.36
CA ALA A 20 12.08 -6.55 15.93
C ALA A 20 13.42 -6.92 15.28
N SER A 21 13.71 -6.41 14.08
CA SER A 21 14.93 -6.61 13.29
C SER A 21 16.20 -5.92 13.87
N HIS A 22 16.28 -5.77 15.20
CA HIS A 22 17.32 -5.01 15.91
C HIS A 22 18.73 -5.55 15.65
N GLY A 23 19.64 -4.67 15.20
CA GLY A 23 21.08 -4.92 15.31
C GLY A 23 21.97 -4.20 14.32
N LYS A 24 21.45 -3.70 13.19
CA LYS A 24 22.28 -3.07 12.16
C LYS A 24 21.71 -1.73 11.71
N ARG A 25 22.59 -0.71 11.68
CA ARG A 25 22.28 0.62 11.14
C ARG A 25 21.73 0.48 9.72
N GLY A 26 20.56 1.07 9.47
CA GLY A 26 19.93 1.09 8.15
C GLY A 26 18.99 -0.08 7.82
N VAL A 27 18.93 -1.15 8.63
CA VAL A 27 18.00 -2.27 8.38
C VAL A 27 16.55 -1.84 8.47
N MET A 28 16.20 -1.02 9.47
CA MET A 28 14.85 -0.50 9.62
C MET A 28 14.42 0.28 8.36
N GLN A 29 15.21 1.27 7.93
CA GLN A 29 14.93 2.03 6.71
C GLN A 29 14.82 1.12 5.47
N ALA A 30 15.70 0.11 5.33
CA ALA A 30 15.64 -0.81 4.21
C ALA A 30 14.33 -1.63 4.20
N ARG A 31 13.90 -2.13 5.36
CA ARG A 31 12.65 -2.90 5.52
C ARG A 31 11.42 -2.01 5.31
N THR A 32 11.44 -0.77 5.80
CA THR A 32 10.38 0.21 5.54
C THR A 32 10.28 0.57 4.06
N HIS A 33 11.40 0.68 3.36
CA HIS A 33 11.41 0.90 1.92
C HIS A 33 10.88 -0.31 1.14
N ASP A 34 11.28 -1.52 1.54
CA ASP A 34 10.82 -2.78 0.95
C ASP A 34 9.30 -2.96 1.11
N LEU A 35 8.75 -2.55 2.26
CA LEU A 35 7.30 -2.52 2.50
C LEU A 35 6.56 -1.67 1.45
N LEU A 36 7.03 -0.45 1.19
CA LEU A 36 6.43 0.43 0.19
C LEU A 36 6.52 -0.14 -1.22
N LEU A 37 7.70 -0.67 -1.59
CA LEU A 37 7.90 -1.29 -2.90
C LEU A 37 7.01 -2.51 -3.10
N THR A 38 6.86 -3.34 -2.07
CA THR A 38 6.01 -4.52 -2.09
C THR A 38 4.55 -4.15 -2.28
N ALA A 39 4.05 -3.13 -1.57
CA ALA A 39 2.68 -2.65 -1.73
C ALA A 39 2.41 -2.16 -3.17
N CYS A 40 3.35 -1.41 -3.77
CA CYS A 40 3.23 -1.02 -5.17
C CYS A 40 3.22 -2.24 -6.12
N ALA A 41 4.15 -3.17 -5.93
CA ALA A 41 4.29 -4.36 -6.78
C ALA A 41 3.08 -5.30 -6.71
N GLN A 42 2.45 -5.45 -5.53
CA GLN A 42 1.25 -6.29 -5.34
C GLN A 42 0.03 -5.82 -6.16
N HIS A 43 0.04 -4.56 -6.61
CA HIS A 43 -1.04 -3.95 -7.38
C HIS A 43 -0.57 -3.44 -8.75
N ASP A 44 0.56 -3.96 -9.24
CA ASP A 44 1.12 -3.62 -10.55
C ASP A 44 1.32 -2.10 -10.77
N VAL A 45 1.63 -1.37 -9.69
CA VAL A 45 1.91 0.07 -9.76
C VAL A 45 3.30 0.28 -10.38
N GLU A 46 3.33 0.83 -11.58
CA GLU A 46 4.57 1.25 -12.23
C GLU A 46 5.19 2.44 -11.49
N LEU A 47 6.49 2.35 -11.20
CA LEU A 47 7.23 3.38 -10.47
C LEU A 47 8.30 4.00 -11.35
N GLY A 48 8.17 5.32 -11.56
CA GLY A 48 9.21 6.14 -12.17
C GLY A 48 10.34 6.48 -11.21
N ASP A 49 11.35 7.17 -11.71
CA ASP A 49 12.56 7.49 -10.94
C ASP A 49 12.27 8.40 -9.73
N TYR A 50 11.42 9.41 -9.93
CA TYR A 50 11.05 10.31 -8.84
C TYR A 50 10.19 9.60 -7.78
N ASP A 51 9.29 8.71 -8.18
CA ASP A 51 8.50 7.91 -7.24
C ASP A 51 9.41 7.08 -6.35
N ARG A 52 10.41 6.41 -6.94
CA ARG A 52 11.42 5.65 -6.19
C ARG A 52 12.23 6.52 -5.25
N ALA A 53 12.53 7.77 -5.64
CA ALA A 53 13.19 8.73 -4.76
C ALA A 53 12.29 9.14 -3.59
N VAL A 54 10.99 9.36 -3.84
CA VAL A 54 9.99 9.67 -2.82
C VAL A 54 9.77 8.50 -1.86
N LEU A 55 9.63 7.26 -2.35
CA LEU A 55 9.50 6.08 -1.49
C LEU A 55 10.73 5.90 -0.59
N ARG A 56 11.93 6.17 -1.12
CA ARG A 56 13.18 6.16 -0.34
C ARG A 56 13.25 7.28 0.70
N TRP A 57 12.66 8.44 0.41
CA TRP A 57 12.52 9.53 1.37
C TRP A 57 11.51 9.17 2.46
N LEU A 58 10.34 8.64 2.10
CA LEU A 58 9.32 8.16 3.03
C LEU A 58 9.86 7.10 3.99
N ALA A 59 10.71 6.20 3.50
CA ALA A 59 11.35 5.17 4.32
C ALA A 59 12.29 5.70 5.42
N LYS A 60 12.60 7.01 5.44
CA LYS A 60 13.35 7.67 6.54
C LYS A 60 12.45 8.02 7.73
N HIS A 61 11.13 7.99 7.55
CA HIS A 61 10.15 8.19 8.60
C HIS A 61 9.87 6.89 9.35
N PRO A 62 9.18 6.95 10.51
CA PRO A 62 8.77 5.74 11.23
C PRO A 62 7.99 4.76 10.33
N PRO A 63 8.20 3.44 10.46
CA PRO A 63 7.56 2.41 9.62
C PRO A 63 6.04 2.51 9.53
N GLU A 64 5.36 3.01 10.57
CA GLU A 64 3.92 3.26 10.64
C GLU A 64 3.47 4.24 9.55
N THR A 65 4.28 5.25 9.25
CA THR A 65 3.99 6.20 8.16
C THR A 65 3.96 5.49 6.82
N ALA A 66 4.94 4.62 6.57
CA ALA A 66 4.98 3.81 5.36
C ALA A 66 3.83 2.80 5.29
N GLN A 67 3.45 2.23 6.44
CA GLN A 67 2.32 1.31 6.55
C GLN A 67 0.99 1.95 6.17
N VAL A 68 0.74 3.19 6.62
CA VAL A 68 -0.45 3.94 6.22
C VAL A 68 -0.50 4.10 4.69
N ILE A 69 0.63 4.46 4.06
CA ILE A 69 0.71 4.59 2.60
C ILE A 69 0.45 3.25 1.90
N ALA A 70 1.06 2.16 2.37
CA ALA A 70 0.81 0.81 1.84
C ALA A 70 -0.69 0.43 1.92
N GLY A 71 -1.34 0.67 3.07
CA GLY A 71 -2.77 0.43 3.23
C GLY A 71 -3.66 1.31 2.35
N LEU A 72 -3.25 2.55 2.06
CA LEU A 72 -3.95 3.41 1.10
C LEU A 72 -3.88 2.87 -0.32
N ILE A 73 -2.72 2.37 -0.75
CA ILE A 73 -2.52 1.76 -2.06
C ILE A 73 -3.42 0.52 -2.21
N ASP A 74 -3.40 -0.37 -1.21
CA ASP A 74 -4.25 -1.58 -1.24
C ASP A 74 -5.75 -1.26 -1.27
N ARG A 75 -6.19 -0.29 -0.45
CA ARG A 75 -7.59 0.17 -0.47
C ARG A 75 -7.99 0.75 -1.82
N ALA A 76 -7.13 1.57 -2.43
CA ALA A 76 -7.37 2.15 -3.74
C ALA A 76 -7.48 1.06 -4.83
N ALA A 77 -6.57 0.08 -4.82
CA ALA A 77 -6.59 -1.04 -5.75
C ALA A 77 -7.84 -1.92 -5.61
N LYS A 78 -8.27 -2.20 -4.37
CA LYS A 78 -9.53 -2.92 -4.09
C LYS A 78 -10.75 -2.15 -4.62
N GLY A 79 -10.80 -0.84 -4.40
CA GLY A 79 -11.86 0.02 -4.93
C GLY A 79 -11.91 0.03 -6.46
N ALA A 80 -10.75 0.11 -7.12
CA ALA A 80 -10.67 0.06 -8.58
C ALA A 80 -11.19 -1.28 -9.16
N ARG A 81 -10.83 -2.41 -8.53
CA ARG A 81 -11.30 -3.74 -8.93
C ARG A 81 -12.81 -3.91 -8.74
N ALA A 82 -13.38 -3.41 -7.65
CA ALA A 82 -14.84 -3.45 -7.43
C ALA A 82 -15.59 -2.70 -8.54
N ASN A 83 -15.13 -1.50 -8.89
CA ASN A 83 -15.75 -0.70 -9.95
C ASN A 83 -15.65 -1.36 -11.34
N ALA A 84 -14.56 -2.08 -11.61
CA ALA A 84 -14.38 -2.82 -12.87
C ALA A 84 -15.33 -4.02 -12.97
N GLY A 85 -15.61 -4.72 -11.87
CA GLY A 85 -16.56 -5.84 -11.83
C GLY A 85 -18.03 -5.42 -12.00
N ASP A 86 -18.39 -4.24 -11.48
CA ASP A 86 -19.72 -3.65 -11.66
C ASP A 86 -19.99 -3.24 -13.11
N ALA A 87 -18.97 -2.78 -13.83
CA ALA A 87 -19.10 -2.42 -15.25
C ALA A 87 -19.42 -3.64 -16.14
N ASP A 88 -18.94 -4.83 -15.79
CA ASP A 88 -19.16 -6.07 -16.54
C ASP A 88 -20.60 -6.61 -16.39
N HIS A 89 -21.24 -6.40 -15.24
CA HIS A 89 -22.62 -6.82 -14.99
C HIS A 89 -23.68 -5.88 -15.62
N SER A 90 -23.31 -4.65 -15.99
CA SER A 90 -24.23 -3.68 -16.58
C SER A 90 -24.45 -3.87 -18.10
N GLY A 91 -23.59 -4.64 -18.78
CA GLY A 91 -23.61 -4.82 -20.24
C GLY A 91 -24.55 -5.92 -20.79
N ALA A 92 -25.24 -6.68 -19.94
CA ALA A 92 -25.93 -7.91 -20.33
C ALA A 92 -27.46 -7.78 -20.54
N VAL A 93 -28.00 -6.59 -20.81
CA VAL A 93 -29.38 -6.45 -21.31
C VAL A 93 -29.34 -6.32 -22.83
N ARG A 94 -29.21 -7.46 -23.53
CA ARG A 94 -29.58 -7.54 -24.94
C ARG A 94 -31.09 -7.72 -25.01
N ILE A 95 -31.75 -6.69 -25.53
CA ILE A 95 -33.16 -6.70 -25.88
C ILE A 95 -33.31 -7.64 -27.08
N ASP A 96 -33.80 -8.86 -26.86
CA ASP A 96 -34.31 -9.69 -27.95
C ASP A 96 -35.61 -9.08 -28.45
N ARG A 97 -35.65 -8.83 -29.76
CA ARG A 97 -36.77 -8.21 -30.48
C ARG A 97 -37.32 -9.19 -31.50
#